data_AF-A0A829MDV5-F1
#
_entry.id   AF-A0A829MDV5-F1
#
_cell.length_a   1.000
_cell.length_b   1.000
_cell.length_c   1.000
_cell.angle_alpha   90.00
_cell.angle_beta   90.00
_cell.angle_gamma   90.00
#
_symmetry.space_group_name_H-M   'P 1'
#
loop_
_entity.id
_entity.type
_entity.pdbx_description
1 polymer ?
#
loop_
_entity_poly.entity_id
_entity_poly.type
_entity_poly.pdbx_seq_one_letter_code
_entity_poly.pdbx_strand_id
1 'polypeptide(L)'
;MNKVVRAFHRLGVPTGPAMVLTVPGRKTGQPRPTPITPFEVDGQLFAVGGYPGSDWARNAAAAGSGTLTKGNKVRHIRIVTVPPHVARRVLREFALQVPVGVRFAKSAGLVRQGTPDEFEGLAGTLSVFRFDPD
;
A
#
# COMPACT_ATOMS: atom_id res chain seq x y z
N MET A 1 5.02 -13.34 -11.72
CA MET A 1 5.07 -13.35 -10.24
C MET A 1 5.47 -11.96 -9.75
N ASN A 2 4.60 -11.25 -9.01
CA ASN A 2 4.85 -9.86 -8.59
C ASN A 2 6.10 -9.76 -7.69
N LYS A 3 6.99 -8.80 -7.97
CA LYS A 3 8.19 -8.50 -7.15
C LYS A 3 7.85 -8.27 -5.67
N VAL A 4 6.65 -7.76 -5.39
CA VAL A 4 6.11 -7.51 -4.05
C VAL A 4 6.08 -8.79 -3.20
N VAL A 5 5.60 -9.92 -3.74
CA VAL A 5 5.52 -11.20 -3.01
C VAL A 5 6.92 -11.68 -2.62
N ARG A 6 7.89 -11.60 -3.55
CA ARG A 6 9.30 -11.94 -3.27
C ARG A 6 9.92 -11.03 -2.21
N ALA A 7 9.55 -9.75 -2.23
CA ALA A 7 10.03 -8.77 -1.26
C ALA A 7 9.50 -9.08 0.16
N PHE A 8 8.23 -9.50 0.30
CA PHE A 8 7.68 -9.96 1.58
C PHE A 8 8.41 -11.19 2.13
N HIS A 9 8.72 -12.19 1.29
CA HIS A 9 9.51 -13.34 1.70
C HIS A 9 10.93 -12.97 2.14
N ARG A 10 11.60 -12.04 1.44
CA ARG A 10 12.98 -11.63 1.76
C ARG A 10 13.10 -10.86 3.08
N LEU A 11 12.02 -10.21 3.53
CA LEU A 11 12.02 -9.41 4.76
C LEU A 11 11.64 -10.20 6.03
N GLY A 12 11.49 -11.53 5.96
CA GLY A 12 11.27 -12.39 7.13
C GLY A 12 10.05 -11.99 7.96
N VAL A 13 8.98 -11.52 7.32
CA VAL A 13 7.78 -10.99 7.99
C VAL A 13 7.02 -12.14 8.67
N PRO A 14 7.01 -12.25 10.02
CA PRO A 14 6.48 -13.44 10.71
C PRO A 14 4.97 -13.63 10.57
N THR A 15 4.24 -12.56 10.22
CA THR A 15 2.77 -12.51 10.17
C THR A 15 2.20 -12.37 8.76
N GLY A 16 3.04 -12.43 7.73
CA GLY A 16 2.61 -12.24 6.34
C GLY A 16 1.98 -10.85 6.07
N PRO A 17 1.57 -10.59 4.81
CA PRO A 17 0.80 -9.41 4.46
C PRO A 17 -0.57 -9.44 5.15
N ALA A 18 -1.00 -8.31 5.71
CA ALA A 18 -2.23 -8.24 6.51
C ALA A 18 -3.50 -8.50 5.69
N MET A 19 -3.47 -8.16 4.40
CA MET A 19 -4.58 -8.37 3.44
C MET A 19 -4.04 -8.54 2.01
N VAL A 20 -4.87 -9.13 1.14
CA VAL A 20 -4.64 -9.18 -0.31
C VAL A 20 -5.60 -8.23 -1.00
N LEU A 21 -5.07 -7.24 -1.72
CA LEU A 21 -5.82 -6.38 -2.61
C LEU A 21 -5.91 -7.03 -3.99
N THR A 22 -7.12 -7.18 -4.52
CA THR A 22 -7.34 -7.63 -5.90
C THR A 22 -8.02 -6.53 -6.69
N VAL A 23 -7.33 -6.06 -7.72
CA VAL A 23 -7.81 -5.05 -8.67
C VAL A 23 -7.57 -5.53 -10.11
N PRO A 24 -8.38 -5.11 -11.09
CA PRO A 24 -8.08 -5.40 -12.49
C PRO A 24 -6.75 -4.76 -12.90
N GLY A 25 -5.94 -5.50 -13.65
CA GLY A 25 -4.71 -4.96 -14.23
C GLY A 25 -5.04 -3.91 -15.28
N ARG A 26 -4.57 -2.67 -15.14
CA ARG A 26 -4.96 -1.53 -15.99
C ARG A 26 -4.73 -1.74 -17.50
N LYS A 27 -3.81 -2.64 -17.87
CA LYS A 27 -3.52 -2.97 -19.28
C LYS A 27 -4.28 -4.21 -19.78
N THR A 28 -4.67 -5.10 -18.88
CA THR A 28 -5.14 -6.45 -19.24
C THR A 28 -6.57 -6.74 -18.80
N GLY A 29 -7.17 -5.92 -17.94
CA GLY A 29 -8.46 -6.19 -17.28
C GLY A 29 -8.42 -7.33 -16.25
N GLN A 30 -7.51 -8.30 -16.43
CA GLN A 30 -7.41 -9.48 -15.56
C GLN A 30 -7.17 -9.14 -14.08
N PRO A 31 -7.83 -9.82 -13.13
CA PRO A 31 -7.62 -9.64 -11.70
C PRO A 31 -6.15 -9.83 -11.30
N ARG A 32 -5.61 -8.89 -10.52
CA ARG A 32 -4.23 -8.91 -10.02
C ARG A 32 -4.22 -8.89 -8.49
N PRO A 33 -4.10 -10.06 -7.83
CA PRO A 33 -3.94 -10.09 -6.38
C PRO A 33 -2.56 -9.57 -6.00
N THR A 34 -2.51 -8.66 -5.02
CA THR A 34 -1.28 -8.11 -4.48
C THR A 34 -1.38 -8.06 -2.95
N PRO A 35 -0.43 -8.66 -2.24
CA PRO A 35 -0.39 -8.51 -0.80
C PRO A 35 0.02 -7.10 -0.41
N ILE A 36 -0.69 -6.54 0.56
CA ILE A 36 -0.46 -5.19 1.09
C ILE A 36 -0.58 -5.20 2.61
N THR A 37 -0.17 -4.09 3.23
CA THR A 37 -0.32 -3.87 4.67
C THR A 37 -1.15 -2.60 4.87
N PRO A 38 -2.49 -2.72 4.92
CA PRO A 38 -3.35 -1.60 5.28
C PRO A 38 -3.16 -1.22 6.76
N PHE A 39 -3.41 0.03 7.08
CA PHE A 39 -3.33 0.59 8.43
C PHE A 39 -4.41 1.66 8.60
N GLU A 40 -4.77 1.96 9.84
CA GLU A 40 -5.85 2.89 10.15
C GLU A 40 -5.32 4.24 10.59
N VAL A 41 -5.92 5.31 10.07
CA VAL A 41 -5.70 6.69 10.52
C VAL A 41 -7.06 7.33 10.68
N ASP A 42 -7.36 7.86 11.87
CA ASP A 42 -8.65 8.48 12.19
C ASP A 42 -9.87 7.60 11.84
N GLY A 43 -9.76 6.28 12.06
CA GLY A 43 -10.83 5.32 11.75
C GLY A 43 -11.03 5.02 10.26
N GLN A 44 -10.18 5.55 9.38
CA GLN A 44 -10.19 5.27 7.94
C GLN A 44 -9.05 4.32 7.57
N LEU A 45 -9.31 3.40 6.65
CA LEU A 45 -8.33 2.39 6.22
C LEU A 45 -7.52 2.92 5.03
N PHE A 46 -6.19 2.90 5.17
CA PHE A 46 -5.26 3.36 4.14
C PHE A 46 -4.23 2.30 3.77
N ALA A 47 -3.60 2.47 2.61
CA ALA A 47 -2.38 1.77 2.24
C ALA A 47 -1.43 2.68 1.47
N VAL A 48 -0.12 2.43 1.63
CA VAL A 48 0.94 3.14 0.91
C VAL A 48 1.48 2.25 -0.21
N GLY A 49 1.50 2.80 -1.42
CA GLY A 49 2.00 2.17 -2.64
C GLY A 49 2.92 3.09 -3.44
N GLY A 50 3.22 2.71 -4.68
CA GLY A 50 4.04 3.52 -5.58
C GLY A 50 5.54 3.24 -5.50
N TYR A 51 5.96 2.23 -4.72
CA TYR A 51 7.36 1.79 -4.71
C TYR A 51 7.86 1.43 -6.12
N PRO A 52 9.13 1.76 -6.47
CA PRO A 52 9.72 1.40 -7.74
C PRO A 52 9.55 -0.08 -8.07
N GLY A 53 9.08 -0.39 -9.28
CA GLY A 53 8.86 -1.76 -9.74
C GLY A 53 7.60 -2.45 -9.21
N SER A 54 6.71 -1.71 -8.52
CA SER A 54 5.40 -2.19 -8.11
C SER A 54 4.29 -1.62 -8.99
N ASP A 55 3.50 -2.50 -9.62
CA ASP A 55 2.40 -2.07 -10.51
C ASP A 55 1.06 -1.87 -9.80
N TRP A 56 0.88 -2.41 -8.59
CA TRP A 56 -0.44 -2.46 -7.97
C TRP A 56 -1.04 -1.07 -7.73
N ALA A 57 -0.21 -0.08 -7.36
CA ALA A 57 -0.67 1.29 -7.12
C ALA A 57 -1.25 1.91 -8.40
N ARG A 58 -0.61 1.66 -9.56
CA ARG A 58 -1.11 2.13 -10.86
C ARG A 58 -2.38 1.40 -11.28
N ASN A 59 -2.50 0.12 -10.96
CA ASN A 59 -3.72 -0.63 -11.21
C ASN A 59 -4.87 -0.16 -10.32
N ALA A 60 -4.60 0.06 -9.03
CA ALA A 60 -5.57 0.51 -8.04
C ALA A 60 -6.12 1.91 -8.37
N ALA A 61 -5.24 2.85 -8.73
CA ALA A 61 -5.63 4.18 -9.18
C ALA A 61 -6.51 4.14 -10.44
N ALA A 62 -6.21 3.26 -11.40
CA ALA A 62 -6.99 3.11 -12.63
C ALA A 62 -8.32 2.38 -12.41
N ALA A 63 -8.37 1.43 -11.47
CA ALA A 63 -9.55 0.62 -11.20
C ALA A 63 -10.61 1.38 -10.40
N GLY A 64 -10.21 2.21 -9.43
CA GLY A 64 -11.13 2.95 -8.55
C GLY A 64 -11.93 2.08 -7.57
N SER A 65 -11.93 0.76 -7.73
CA SER A 65 -12.53 -0.21 -6.82
C SER A 65 -11.83 -1.58 -6.93
N GLY A 66 -12.12 -2.47 -5.97
CA GLY A 66 -11.57 -3.81 -5.94
C GLY A 66 -12.04 -4.60 -4.73
N THR A 67 -11.30 -5.64 -4.37
CA THR A 67 -11.55 -6.42 -3.16
C THR A 67 -10.36 -6.47 -2.23
N LEU A 68 -10.62 -6.42 -0.92
CA LEU A 68 -9.67 -6.76 0.13
C LEU A 68 -10.03 -8.12 0.73
N THR A 69 -9.06 -9.03 0.75
CA THR A 69 -9.21 -10.36 1.33
C THR A 69 -8.33 -10.52 2.57
N LYS A 70 -8.92 -10.97 3.68
CA LYS A 70 -8.22 -11.36 4.92
C LYS A 70 -8.71 -12.73 5.37
N GLY A 71 -7.85 -13.75 5.28
CA GLY A 71 -8.27 -15.14 5.44
C GLY A 71 -9.36 -15.48 4.41
N ASN A 72 -10.52 -15.94 4.89
CA ASN A 72 -11.65 -16.29 4.03
C ASN A 72 -12.65 -15.12 3.84
N LYS A 73 -12.40 -13.97 4.45
CA LYS A 73 -13.30 -12.81 4.36
C LYS A 73 -12.88 -11.92 3.19
N VAL A 74 -13.81 -11.68 2.28
CA VAL A 74 -13.64 -10.78 1.13
C VAL A 74 -14.56 -9.56 1.34
N ARG A 75 -14.03 -8.36 1.13
CA ARG A 75 -14.77 -7.09 1.18
C ARG A 75 -14.59 -6.34 -0.13
N HIS A 76 -15.70 -5.87 -0.71
CA HIS A 76 -15.67 -4.91 -1.81
C HIS A 76 -15.36 -3.50 -1.28
N ILE A 77 -14.52 -2.78 -2.00
CA ILE A 77 -14.06 -1.45 -1.59
C ILE A 77 -14.00 -0.48 -2.77
N ARG A 78 -14.29 0.79 -2.48
CA ARG A 78 -13.87 1.92 -3.31
C ARG A 78 -12.44 2.30 -2.94
N ILE A 79 -11.64 2.60 -3.95
CA ILE A 79 -10.24 2.98 -3.83
C ILE A 79 -10.09 4.45 -4.20
N VAL A 80 -9.80 5.28 -3.20
CA VAL A 80 -9.62 6.73 -3.39
C VAL A 80 -8.14 7.05 -3.33
N THR A 81 -7.60 7.64 -4.39
CA THR A 81 -6.23 8.17 -4.38
C THR A 81 -6.21 9.46 -3.56
N VAL A 82 -5.37 9.51 -2.53
CA VAL A 82 -5.29 10.64 -1.61
C VAL A 82 -4.38 11.72 -2.20
N PRO A 83 -4.81 12.99 -2.30
CA PRO A 83 -3.98 14.07 -2.79
C PRO A 83 -2.70 14.27 -1.95
N PRO A 84 -1.56 14.70 -2.54
CA PRO A 84 -0.28 14.79 -1.83
C PRO A 84 -0.31 15.60 -0.53
N HIS A 85 -1.07 16.70 -0.48
CA HIS A 85 -1.15 17.54 0.71
C HIS A 85 -1.81 16.82 1.92
N VAL A 86 -2.79 15.94 1.66
CA VAL A 86 -3.40 15.08 2.69
C VAL A 86 -2.50 13.87 2.98
N ALA A 87 -1.89 13.32 1.93
CA ALA A 87 -1.02 12.14 2.02
C ALA A 87 0.16 12.34 2.98
N ARG A 88 0.68 13.57 3.10
CA ARG A 88 1.75 13.93 4.06
C ARG A 88 1.48 13.43 5.47
N ARG A 89 0.31 13.77 6.04
CA ARG A 89 -0.08 13.33 7.38
C ARG A 89 -0.18 11.81 7.47
N VAL A 90 -0.78 11.18 6.47
CA VAL A 90 -0.96 9.71 6.45
C VAL A 90 0.38 8.98 6.33
N LEU A 91 1.36 9.54 5.60
CA LEU A 91 2.70 8.99 5.48
C LEU A 91 3.50 9.09 6.79
N ARG A 92 3.31 10.15 7.58
CA ARG A 92 3.85 10.23 8.94
C ARG A 92 3.36 9.07 9.80
N GLU A 93 2.06 8.82 9.77
CA GLU A 93 1.43 7.70 10.50
C GLU A 93 1.92 6.34 10.01
N PHE A 94 2.08 6.18 8.70
CA PHE A 94 2.63 4.95 8.12
C PHE A 94 4.02 4.60 8.70
N ALA A 95 4.88 5.60 8.88
CA ALA A 95 6.21 5.41 9.45
C ALA A 95 6.18 4.83 10.87
N LEU A 96 5.14 5.18 11.64
CA LEU A 96 4.97 4.74 13.02
C LEU A 96 4.25 3.39 13.11
N GLN A 97 3.24 3.18 12.27
CA GLN A 97 2.32 2.04 12.37
C GLN A 97 2.74 0.83 11.53
N VAL A 98 3.55 1.01 10.49
CA VAL A 98 3.85 -0.04 9.50
C VAL A 98 5.36 -0.36 9.42
N PRO A 99 5.95 -1.02 10.44
CA PRO A 99 7.39 -1.33 10.47
C PRO A 99 7.90 -2.10 9.25
N VAL A 100 7.09 -3.01 8.69
CA VAL A 100 7.45 -3.74 7.46
C VAL A 100 7.57 -2.81 6.25
N GLY A 101 6.68 -1.81 6.15
CA GLY A 101 6.70 -0.79 5.12
C GLY A 101 7.92 0.12 5.22
N VAL A 102 8.31 0.47 6.45
CA VAL A 102 9.57 1.18 6.74
C VAL A 102 10.78 0.37 6.27
N ARG A 103 10.85 -0.93 6.57
CA ARG A 103 11.93 -1.81 6.08
C ARG A 103 11.99 -1.88 4.56
N PHE A 104 10.84 -1.92 3.88
CA PHE A 104 10.79 -1.84 2.42
C PHE A 104 11.33 -0.52 1.89
N ALA A 105 10.93 0.61 2.47
CA ALA A 105 11.41 1.92 2.05
C ALA A 105 12.93 2.06 2.24
N LYS A 106 13.49 1.56 3.35
CA LYS A 106 14.94 1.50 3.57
C LYS A 106 15.65 0.65 2.52
N SER A 107 15.13 -0.56 2.26
CA SER A 107 15.70 -1.48 1.29
C SER A 107 15.61 -0.96 -0.16
N ALA A 108 14.61 -0.12 -0.45
CA ALA A 108 14.45 0.56 -1.73
C ALA A 108 15.26 1.86 -1.83
N GLY A 109 15.96 2.27 -0.77
CA GLY A 109 16.75 3.51 -0.74
C GLY A 109 15.91 4.79 -0.71
N LEU A 110 14.61 4.71 -0.35
CA LEU A 110 13.71 5.86 -0.29
C LEU A 110 13.84 6.66 1.02
N VAL A 111 14.27 5.99 2.09
CA VAL A 111 14.48 6.59 3.42
C VAL A 111 15.73 5.99 4.05
N ARG A 112 16.40 6.72 4.94
CA ARG A 112 17.56 6.21 5.68
C ARG A 112 17.11 5.69 7.05
N GLN A 113 16.42 6.52 7.82
CA GLN A 113 16.04 6.22 9.21
C GLN A 113 14.62 5.68 9.33
N GLY A 114 13.76 5.97 8.37
CA GLY A 114 12.34 5.64 8.39
C GLY A 114 11.52 6.53 9.32
N THR A 115 11.93 7.79 9.51
CA THR A 115 11.21 8.72 10.40
C THR A 115 9.92 9.24 9.75
N PRO A 116 8.95 9.73 10.55
CA PRO A 116 7.77 10.40 10.02
C PRO A 116 8.11 11.54 9.04
N ASP A 117 9.15 12.33 9.32
CA ASP A 117 9.55 13.46 8.47
C ASP A 117 10.11 12.99 7.12
N GLU A 118 10.92 11.92 7.10
CA GLU A 118 11.39 11.32 5.84
C GLU A 118 10.21 10.81 5.01
N PHE A 119 9.23 10.16 5.64
CA PHE A 119 8.04 9.65 4.95
C PHE A 119 7.11 10.76 4.47
N GLU A 120 6.94 11.84 5.23
CA GLU A 120 6.20 13.02 4.79
C GLU A 120 6.78 13.60 3.50
N GLY A 121 8.11 13.68 3.41
CA GLY A 121 8.83 14.13 2.22
C GLY A 121 8.62 13.26 0.99
N LEU A 122 8.13 12.03 1.15
CA LEU A 122 7.80 11.13 0.04
C LEU A 122 6.40 11.37 -0.55
N ALA A 123 5.63 12.35 -0.06
CA ALA A 123 4.36 12.71 -0.67
C ALA A 123 4.54 13.09 -2.15
N GLY A 124 3.78 12.45 -3.04
CA GLY A 124 3.93 12.59 -4.50
C GLY A 124 4.93 11.62 -5.14
N THR A 125 5.85 11.04 -4.35
CA THR A 125 6.66 9.88 -4.77
C THR A 125 5.93 8.58 -4.44
N LEU A 126 5.51 8.44 -3.18
CA LEU A 126 4.63 7.36 -2.74
C LEU A 126 3.18 7.79 -2.88
N SER A 127 2.35 6.86 -3.32
CA SER A 127 0.90 7.04 -3.43
C SER A 127 0.23 6.54 -2.16
N VAL A 128 -0.70 7.32 -1.62
CA VAL A 128 -1.57 6.93 -0.52
C VAL A 128 -2.95 6.65 -1.07
N PHE A 129 -3.53 5.52 -0.69
CA PHE A 129 -4.88 5.14 -1.06
C PHE A 129 -5.73 5.00 0.20
N ARG A 130 -6.95 5.54 0.17
CA ARG A 130 -8.00 5.26 1.15
C ARG A 130 -8.92 4.18 0.61
N PHE A 131 -9.32 3.25 1.46
CA PHE A 131 -10.27 2.20 1.13
C PHE A 131 -11.57 2.44 1.88
N ASP A 132 -12.60 2.81 1.14
CA ASP A 132 -13.95 2.98 1.67
C ASP A 132 -14.72 1.67 1.45
N PRO A 133 -15.52 1.19 2.42
CA PRO A 133 -16.51 0.15 2.14
C PRO A 133 -17.43 0.59 0.98
N ASP A 134 -17.77 -0.36 0.11
CA ASP A 134 -18.89 -0.19 -0.83
C ASP A 134 -20.22 -0.06 -0.09
#